data_AF-A0A198A4Z9-F1
#
_entry.id   AF-A0A198A4Z9-F1
#
_cell.length_a   1.000
_cell.length_b   1.000
_cell.length_c   1.000
_cell.angle_alpha   90.00
_cell.angle_beta   90.00
_cell.angle_gamma   90.00
#
_symmetry.space_group_name_H-M   'P 1'
#
loop_
_entity.id
_entity.type
_entity.pdbx_description
1 polymer ?
#
loop_
_entity_poly.entity_id
_entity_poly.type
_entity_poly.pdbx_seq_one_letter_code
_entity_poly.pdbx_strand_id
1 'polypeptide(L)'
;MTKLLGKRQVTQLSFFEYITGISIGNLAAYISLDTDTKWYLGLVSIGVWVTCTLGIEFLQMKSKKARDFIDSKGTILIRDGKLMEDNLKKERLTTDELMEQLRKRSVFKVADVEFAIMEPSGEINVLLTRENQPLTPKHLGIQVAPEKEPQAVIMDGVIMDEPLATLGFSRGWLNTELEKIGVTIENVFLGQVDSYGQLFVDLYDDKITVPVPQEKAALFATLKQCEGDLMLYGLSTNNKKAKDMYEQCSKQMEEIIAQLKPILKR
;
A
#
# COMPACT_ATOMS: atom_id res chain seq x y z
N MET A 1 14.43 -13.34 20.06
CA MET A 1 15.29 -12.91 18.94
C MET A 1 14.56 -11.99 17.97
N THR A 2 13.41 -12.39 17.40
CA THR A 2 12.60 -11.56 16.48
C THR A 2 12.15 -10.21 17.04
N LYS A 3 11.90 -10.09 18.35
CA LYS A 3 11.54 -8.80 18.98
C LYS A 3 12.72 -7.84 19.17
N LEU A 4 13.96 -8.35 19.17
CA LEU A 4 15.19 -7.56 19.33
C LEU A 4 15.75 -7.08 17.97
N LEU A 5 15.51 -7.86 16.90
CA LEU A 5 15.93 -7.58 15.52
C LEU A 5 15.04 -6.55 14.78
N GLY A 6 14.01 -6.02 15.46
CA GLY A 6 13.05 -5.10 14.84
C GLY A 6 12.13 -5.77 13.82
N LYS A 7 11.25 -4.99 13.19
CA LYS A 7 10.19 -5.45 12.26
C LYS A 7 10.70 -5.81 10.85
N ARG A 8 11.94 -6.28 10.70
CA ARG A 8 12.48 -6.68 9.38
C ARG A 8 12.16 -8.15 9.10
N GLN A 9 11.47 -8.41 7.99
CA GLN A 9 11.16 -9.76 7.52
C GLN A 9 12.43 -10.45 6.99
N VAL A 10 12.45 -11.78 6.97
CA VAL A 10 13.59 -12.60 6.48
C VAL A 10 14.03 -12.22 5.06
N THR A 11 13.10 -11.80 4.20
CA THR A 11 13.35 -11.37 2.81
C THR A 11 14.09 -10.02 2.70
N GLN A 12 14.15 -9.25 3.78
CA GLN A 12 14.85 -7.95 3.83
C GLN A 12 16.19 -8.01 4.56
N LEU A 13 16.64 -9.21 4.94
CA LEU A 13 17.94 -9.37 5.59
C LEU A 13 19.05 -9.06 4.59
N SER A 14 20.06 -8.32 5.02
CA SER A 14 21.26 -8.14 4.23
C SER A 14 21.99 -9.48 4.09
N PHE A 15 22.80 -9.63 3.03
CA PHE A 15 23.66 -10.80 2.88
C PHE A 15 24.54 -11.05 4.11
N PHE A 16 25.00 -9.97 4.75
CA PHE A 16 25.79 -10.05 5.98
C PHE A 16 24.98 -10.62 7.15
N GLU A 17 23.74 -10.18 7.34
CA GLU A 17 22.83 -10.72 8.36
C GLU A 17 22.53 -12.19 8.10
N TYR A 18 22.35 -12.59 6.84
CA TYR A 18 22.11 -13.98 6.46
C TYR A 18 23.31 -14.90 6.79
N ILE A 19 24.53 -14.50 6.41
CA ILE A 19 25.76 -15.25 6.73
C ILE A 19 25.98 -15.34 8.24
N THR A 20 25.71 -14.24 8.95
CA THR A 20 25.81 -14.19 10.41
C THR A 20 24.83 -15.16 11.06
N GLY A 21 23.57 -15.19 10.61
CA GLY A 21 22.56 -16.12 11.11
C GLY A 21 22.96 -17.58 10.95
N ILE A 22 23.47 -17.97 9.78
CA ILE A 22 24.01 -19.31 9.53
C ILE A 22 25.19 -19.61 10.44
N SER A 23 26.10 -18.64 10.62
CA SER A 23 27.29 -18.81 11.47
C SER A 23 26.91 -19.03 12.94
N ILE A 24 25.96 -18.25 13.47
CA ILE A 24 25.44 -18.42 14.84
C ILE A 24 24.72 -19.77 14.97
N GLY A 25 23.93 -20.16 13.97
CA GLY A 25 23.26 -21.46 13.95
C GLY A 25 24.24 -22.62 14.01
N ASN A 26 25.33 -22.54 13.23
CA ASN A 26 26.39 -23.54 13.24
C ASN A 26 27.12 -23.59 14.60
N LEU A 27 27.43 -22.43 15.19
CA LEU A 27 28.02 -22.36 16.53
C LEU A 27 27.09 -22.95 17.59
N ALA A 28 25.78 -22.67 17.53
CA ALA A 28 24.80 -23.24 18.46
C ALA A 28 24.70 -24.77 18.31
N ALA A 29 24.71 -25.29 17.08
CA ALA A 29 24.73 -26.72 16.81
C ALA A 29 25.99 -27.39 17.36
N TYR A 30 27.17 -26.77 17.14
CA TYR A 30 28.45 -27.26 17.66
C TYR A 30 28.43 -27.39 19.19
N ILE A 31 27.93 -26.37 19.90
CA ILE A 31 27.79 -26.38 21.37
C ILE A 31 26.84 -27.46 21.85
N SER A 32 25.78 -27.75 21.09
CA SER A 32 24.78 -28.76 21.46
C SER A 32 25.25 -30.20 21.23
N LEU A 33 26.18 -30.42 20.29
CA LEU A 33 26.63 -31.75 19.88
C LEU A 33 27.92 -32.18 20.58
N ASP A 34 28.78 -31.23 20.95
CA ASP A 34 30.10 -31.52 21.53
C ASP A 34 30.08 -31.45 23.07
N THR A 35 29.88 -32.60 23.70
CA THR A 35 29.79 -32.74 25.18
C THR A 35 31.12 -32.68 25.90
N ASP A 36 32.25 -32.81 25.19
CA ASP A 36 33.60 -32.78 25.78
C ASP A 36 34.20 -31.37 25.82
N THR A 37 33.69 -30.46 24.99
CA THR A 37 34.05 -29.05 25.08
C THR A 37 33.44 -28.34 26.29
N LYS A 38 34.21 -27.41 26.86
CA LYS A 38 33.73 -26.53 27.93
C LYS A 38 32.62 -25.63 27.39
N TRP A 39 31.36 -25.95 27.71
CA TRP A 39 30.15 -25.26 27.23
C TRP A 39 30.21 -23.72 27.32
N TYR A 40 30.92 -23.17 28.32
CA TYR A 40 31.07 -21.73 28.49
C TYR A 40 31.86 -21.06 27.35
N LEU A 41 32.80 -21.77 26.70
CA LEU A 41 33.53 -21.24 25.54
C LEU A 41 32.61 -21.05 24.34
N GLY A 42 31.61 -21.93 24.20
CA GLY A 42 30.55 -21.79 23.22
C GLY A 42 29.73 -20.52 23.43
N LEU A 43 29.30 -20.30 24.66
CA LEU A 43 28.50 -19.13 25.03
C LEU A 43 29.30 -17.82 24.86
N VAL A 44 30.60 -17.83 25.20
CA VAL A 44 31.51 -16.71 24.92
C VAL A 44 31.65 -16.47 23.41
N SER A 45 31.78 -17.53 22.61
CA SER A 45 31.90 -17.42 21.14
C SER A 45 30.66 -16.80 20.51
N ILE A 46 29.46 -17.24 20.93
CA ILE A 46 28.20 -16.62 20.51
C ILE A 46 28.15 -15.15 20.94
N GLY A 47 28.53 -14.84 22.19
CA GLY A 47 28.56 -13.48 22.71
C GLY A 47 29.44 -12.56 21.88
N VAL A 48 30.68 -12.99 21.58
CA VAL A 48 31.60 -12.24 20.72
C VAL A 48 31.02 -12.03 19.33
N TRP A 49 30.45 -13.07 18.72
CA TRP A 49 29.89 -12.97 17.37
C TRP A 49 28.71 -12.01 17.31
N VAL A 50 27.80 -12.06 18.29
CA VAL A 50 26.68 -11.13 18.41
C VAL A 50 27.17 -9.70 18.63
N THR A 51 28.14 -9.48 19.54
CA THR A 51 28.70 -8.15 19.78
C THR A 51 29.38 -7.57 18.53
N CYS A 52 30.17 -8.38 17.82
CA CYS A 52 30.80 -7.97 16.56
C CYS A 52 29.75 -7.61 15.50
N THR A 53 28.70 -8.43 15.36
CA THR A 53 27.60 -8.18 14.41
C THR A 53 26.90 -6.87 14.71
N LEU A 54 26.48 -6.66 15.96
CA LEU A 54 25.84 -5.41 16.38
C LEU A 54 26.76 -4.20 16.22
N GLY A 55 28.06 -4.38 16.45
CA GLY A 55 29.06 -3.34 16.22
C GLY A 55 29.16 -2.93 14.74
N ILE A 56 29.15 -3.90 13.83
CA ILE A 56 29.17 -3.66 12.38
C ILE A 56 27.86 -3.00 11.94
N GLU A 57 26.70 -3.49 12.41
CA GLU A 57 25.39 -2.91 12.10
C GLU A 57 25.30 -1.45 12.58
N PHE A 58 25.76 -1.17 13.80
CA PHE A 58 25.83 0.19 14.33
C PHE A 58 26.74 1.08 13.48
N LEU A 59 27.85 0.54 13.00
CA LEU A 59 28.79 1.25 12.15
C LEU A 59 28.20 1.53 10.75
N GLN A 60 27.43 0.60 10.17
CA GLN A 60 26.68 0.80 8.92
C GLN A 60 25.54 1.84 9.06
N MET A 61 24.88 1.87 10.22
CA MET A 61 23.87 2.89 10.53
C MET A 61 24.50 4.29 10.57
N LYS A 62 25.65 4.43 11.23
CA LYS A 62 26.32 5.72 11.44
C LYS A 62 27.12 6.21 10.23
N SER A 63 27.65 5.31 9.39
CA SER A 63 28.55 5.66 8.29
C SER A 63 28.04 5.14 6.95
N LYS A 64 27.70 6.07 6.05
CA LYS A 64 27.37 5.73 4.65
C LYS A 64 28.52 5.01 3.94
N LYS A 65 29.77 5.44 4.13
CA LYS A 65 30.93 4.78 3.50
C LYS A 65 31.08 3.32 3.93
N ALA A 66 30.83 3.04 5.21
CA ALA A 66 30.89 1.67 5.69
C ALA A 66 29.73 0.82 5.19
N ARG A 67 28.53 1.41 5.14
CA ARG A 67 27.37 0.78 4.51
C ARG A 67 27.63 0.45 3.05
N ASP A 68 28.11 1.42 2.27
CA ASP A 68 28.40 1.25 0.84
C ASP A 68 29.54 0.23 0.60
N PHE A 69 30.43 0.02 1.57
CA PHE A 69 31.50 -0.99 1.51
C PHE A 69 31.00 -2.40 1.84
N ILE A 70 30.11 -2.54 2.84
CA ILE A 70 29.62 -3.83 3.32
C ILE A 70 28.42 -4.31 2.50
N ASP A 71 27.43 -3.46 2.27
CA ASP A 71 26.19 -3.79 1.56
C ASP A 71 26.28 -3.51 0.05
N SER A 72 27.40 -2.97 -0.45
CA SER A 72 27.51 -2.44 -1.82
C SER A 72 26.51 -1.31 -2.11
N LYS A 73 26.73 -0.59 -3.21
CA LYS A 73 25.79 0.44 -3.70
C LYS A 73 25.04 -0.13 -4.89
N GLY A 74 23.80 0.33 -5.09
CA GLY A 74 23.07 0.03 -6.31
C GLY A 74 23.85 0.48 -7.56
N THR A 75 23.81 -0.35 -8.60
CA THR A 75 24.53 -0.12 -9.85
C THR A 75 23.54 0.15 -10.98
N ILE A 76 23.79 1.23 -11.73
CA ILE A 76 22.91 1.67 -12.82
C ILE A 76 23.19 0.81 -14.05
N LEU A 77 22.20 0.08 -14.53
CA LEU A 77 22.31 -0.83 -15.68
C LEU A 77 21.84 -0.18 -16.97
N ILE A 78 20.83 0.69 -16.88
CA ILE A 78 20.23 1.39 -18.03
C ILE A 78 20.04 2.86 -17.66
N ARG A 79 20.38 3.75 -18.58
CA ARG A 79 20.11 5.19 -18.47
C ARG A 79 19.71 5.74 -19.84
N ASP A 80 18.60 6.44 -19.90
CA ASP A 80 18.06 7.08 -21.10
C ASP A 80 17.94 6.10 -22.28
N GLY A 81 17.42 4.89 -22.02
CA GLY A 81 17.30 3.81 -23.00
C GLY A 81 18.62 3.18 -23.46
N LYS A 82 19.76 3.50 -22.83
CA LYS A 82 21.09 2.95 -23.18
C LYS A 82 21.60 2.00 -22.10
N LEU A 83 22.13 0.85 -22.54
CA LEU A 83 22.78 -0.11 -21.67
C LEU A 83 24.14 0.43 -21.19
N MET A 84 24.37 0.36 -19.88
CA MET A 84 25.63 0.73 -19.25
C MET A 84 26.58 -0.48 -19.25
N GLU A 85 27.21 -0.75 -20.39
CA GLU A 85 28.03 -1.96 -20.62
C GLU A 85 29.12 -2.20 -19.57
N ASP A 86 29.81 -1.14 -19.13
CA ASP A 86 30.84 -1.23 -18.10
C ASP A 86 30.28 -1.65 -16.75
N ASN A 87 29.06 -1.21 -16.43
CA ASN A 87 28.37 -1.60 -15.20
C ASN A 87 27.85 -3.03 -15.29
N LEU A 88 27.36 -3.47 -16.44
CA LEU A 88 26.98 -4.87 -16.68
C LEU A 88 28.18 -5.81 -16.49
N LYS A 89 29.35 -5.45 -17.04
CA LYS A 89 30.60 -6.21 -16.84
C LYS A 89 31.01 -6.24 -15.37
N LYS A 90 30.91 -5.11 -14.67
CA LYS A 90 31.24 -5.01 -13.25
C LYS A 90 30.36 -5.91 -12.38
N GLU A 91 29.05 -5.92 -12.64
CA GLU A 91 28.09 -6.77 -11.92
C GLU A 91 28.00 -8.20 -12.49
N ARG A 92 28.84 -8.54 -13.49
CA ARG A 92 28.86 -9.83 -14.18
C ARG A 92 27.50 -10.26 -14.73
N LEU A 93 26.70 -9.28 -15.15
CA LEU A 93 25.36 -9.48 -15.72
C LEU A 93 25.45 -9.49 -17.25
N THR A 94 24.98 -10.57 -17.87
CA THR A 94 24.88 -10.65 -19.33
C THR A 94 23.67 -9.85 -19.85
N THR A 95 23.71 -9.46 -21.12
CA THR A 95 22.56 -8.79 -21.76
C THR A 95 21.32 -9.69 -21.77
N ASP A 96 21.49 -11.01 -21.92
CA ASP A 96 20.38 -11.96 -21.91
C ASP A 96 19.70 -12.04 -20.54
N GLU A 97 20.48 -12.08 -19.45
CA GLU A 97 19.95 -12.04 -18.08
C GLU A 97 19.26 -10.71 -17.78
N LEU A 98 19.85 -9.58 -18.20
CA LEU A 98 19.21 -8.27 -18.07
C LEU A 98 17.85 -8.26 -18.79
N MET A 99 17.80 -8.73 -20.03
CA MET A 99 16.57 -8.78 -20.82
C MET A 99 15.54 -9.75 -20.23
N GLU A 100 15.96 -10.85 -19.63
CA GLU A 100 15.06 -11.73 -18.87
C GLU A 100 14.44 -11.01 -17.66
N GLN A 101 15.26 -10.28 -16.89
CA GLN A 101 14.79 -9.54 -15.72
C GLN A 101 13.83 -8.40 -16.09
N LEU A 102 14.11 -7.67 -17.18
CA LEU A 102 13.18 -6.68 -17.72
C LEU A 102 11.85 -7.32 -18.12
N ARG A 103 11.87 -8.46 -18.80
CA ARG A 103 10.65 -9.18 -19.21
C ARG A 103 9.83 -9.68 -18.03
N LYS A 104 10.46 -10.13 -16.94
CA LYS A 104 9.77 -10.47 -15.68
C LYS A 104 8.99 -9.29 -15.10
N ARG A 105 9.36 -8.06 -15.45
CA ARG A 105 8.67 -6.82 -15.07
C ARG A 105 7.80 -6.24 -16.19
N SER A 106 7.44 -7.05 -17.19
CA SER A 106 6.64 -6.66 -18.36
C SER A 106 7.30 -5.61 -19.26
N VAL A 107 8.63 -5.47 -19.21
CA VAL A 107 9.39 -4.56 -20.06
C VAL A 107 10.13 -5.35 -21.14
N PHE A 108 9.74 -5.15 -22.39
CA PHE A 108 10.27 -5.93 -23.52
C PHE A 108 11.28 -5.16 -24.38
N LYS A 109 11.30 -3.83 -24.28
CA LYS A 109 12.22 -2.97 -25.03
C LYS A 109 13.06 -2.14 -24.08
N VAL A 110 14.37 -2.16 -24.27
CA VAL A 110 15.31 -1.32 -23.50
C VAL A 110 15.06 0.16 -23.77
N ALA A 111 14.63 0.53 -24.97
CA ALA A 111 14.32 1.91 -25.33
C ALA A 111 13.16 2.51 -24.50
N ASP A 112 12.27 1.68 -23.96
CA ASP A 112 11.15 2.11 -23.12
C ASP A 112 11.58 2.35 -21.65
N VAL A 113 12.86 2.12 -21.33
CA VAL A 113 13.43 2.28 -19.99
C VAL A 113 14.19 3.59 -19.88
N GLU A 114 13.68 4.48 -19.03
CA GLU A 114 14.39 5.70 -18.63
C GLU A 114 15.60 5.34 -17.76
N PHE A 115 15.39 4.45 -16.80
CA PHE A 115 16.40 4.15 -15.79
C PHE A 115 16.21 2.75 -15.20
N ALA A 116 17.30 1.99 -15.07
CA ALA A 116 17.29 0.73 -14.34
C ALA A 116 18.48 0.61 -13.39
N ILE A 117 18.23 0.16 -12.16
CA ILE A 117 19.23 -0.06 -11.11
C ILE A 117 19.17 -1.52 -10.66
N MET A 118 20.34 -2.15 -10.53
CA MET A 118 20.51 -3.35 -9.71
C MET A 118 20.76 -2.95 -8.27
N GLU A 119 19.90 -3.37 -7.36
CA GLU A 119 20.07 -3.22 -5.92
C GLU A 119 21.11 -4.22 -5.38
N PRO A 120 21.68 -4.00 -4.18
CA PRO A 120 22.52 -4.98 -3.50
C PRO A 120 21.95 -6.39 -3.38
N SER A 121 20.62 -6.52 -3.27
CA SER A 121 19.92 -7.80 -3.25
C SER A 121 20.02 -8.58 -4.56
N GLY A 122 20.50 -7.95 -5.64
CA GLY A 122 20.46 -8.46 -7.01
C GLY A 122 19.15 -8.15 -7.74
N GLU A 123 18.16 -7.56 -7.07
CA GLU A 123 16.92 -7.14 -7.70
C GLU A 123 17.15 -5.95 -8.64
N ILE A 124 16.60 -6.03 -9.85
CA ILE A 124 16.68 -4.94 -10.83
C ILE A 124 15.40 -4.12 -10.76
N ASN A 125 15.45 -2.86 -10.34
CA ASN A 125 14.34 -1.93 -10.38
C ASN A 125 14.35 -1.12 -11.69
N VAL A 126 13.17 -0.87 -12.26
CA VAL A 126 13.02 -0.25 -13.59
C VAL A 126 12.05 0.92 -13.53
N LEU A 127 12.46 2.05 -14.08
CA LEU A 127 11.64 3.21 -14.35
C LEU A 127 11.45 3.32 -15.87
N LEU A 128 10.19 3.24 -16.31
CA LEU A 128 9.82 3.44 -17.70
C LEU A 128 9.92 4.92 -18.09
N THR A 129 10.10 5.17 -19.38
CA THR A 129 9.97 6.52 -19.96
C THR A 129 8.57 7.08 -19.72
N ARG A 130 8.43 8.40 -19.72
CA ARG A 130 7.19 9.08 -19.32
C ARG A 130 5.98 8.67 -20.15
N GLU A 131 6.17 8.46 -21.43
CA GLU A 131 5.16 8.02 -22.40
C GLU A 131 4.71 6.57 -22.18
N ASN A 132 5.53 5.74 -21.53
CA ASN A 132 5.23 4.34 -21.23
C ASN A 132 4.77 4.12 -19.77
N GLN A 133 4.70 5.19 -18.95
CA GLN A 133 4.17 5.10 -17.59
C GLN A 133 2.64 5.09 -17.57
N PRO A 134 1.99 4.35 -16.65
CA PRO A 134 0.55 4.36 -16.52
C PRO A 134 0.02 5.76 -16.17
N LEU A 135 -1.15 6.11 -16.71
CA LEU A 135 -1.79 7.38 -16.41
C LEU A 135 -2.24 7.44 -14.95
N THR A 136 -1.93 8.55 -14.28
CA THR A 136 -2.43 8.86 -12.95
C THR A 136 -3.61 9.84 -13.06
N PRO A 137 -4.53 9.92 -12.07
CA PRO A 137 -5.59 10.91 -12.06
C PRO A 137 -5.08 12.35 -12.25
N LYS A 138 -3.88 12.64 -11.72
CA LYS A 138 -3.20 13.93 -11.87
C LYS A 138 -2.87 14.26 -13.33
N HIS A 139 -2.52 13.27 -14.16
CA HIS A 139 -2.28 13.49 -15.59
C HIS A 139 -3.56 13.91 -16.35
N LEU A 140 -4.73 13.55 -15.82
CA LEU A 140 -6.03 13.86 -16.41
C LEU A 140 -6.69 15.11 -15.81
N GLY A 141 -6.01 15.82 -14.90
CA GLY A 141 -6.59 16.94 -14.17
C GLY A 141 -7.72 16.54 -13.21
N ILE A 142 -7.88 15.25 -12.91
CA ILE A 142 -8.90 14.74 -12.01
C ILE A 142 -8.40 14.95 -10.57
N GLN A 143 -9.14 15.75 -9.81
CA GLN A 143 -8.92 15.88 -8.37
C GLN A 143 -9.52 14.66 -7.67
N VAL A 144 -8.66 13.86 -7.05
CA VAL A 144 -9.07 12.75 -6.18
C VAL A 144 -9.00 13.23 -4.74
N ALA A 145 -10.04 12.98 -3.96
CA ALA A 145 -10.02 13.25 -2.53
C ALA A 145 -8.96 12.37 -1.85
N PRO A 146 -8.27 12.87 -0.82
CA PRO A 146 -7.35 12.04 -0.05
C PRO A 146 -8.14 10.91 0.62
N GLU A 147 -7.78 9.67 0.29
CA GLU A 147 -8.34 8.49 0.95
C GLU A 147 -7.64 8.32 2.30
N LYS A 148 -8.44 8.23 3.37
CA LYS A 148 -7.95 7.88 4.71
C LYS A 148 -7.90 6.37 4.84
N GLU A 149 -6.95 5.87 5.63
CA GLU A 149 -6.85 4.45 5.92
C GLU A 149 -8.18 3.93 6.51
N PRO A 150 -8.77 2.90 5.91
CA PRO A 150 -10.01 2.32 6.43
C PRO A 150 -9.72 1.62 7.76
N GLN A 151 -10.53 1.88 8.77
CA GLN A 151 -10.31 1.37 10.12
C GLN A 151 -11.19 0.15 10.39
N ALA A 152 -10.60 -0.92 10.90
CA ALA A 152 -11.34 -2.06 11.40
C ALA A 152 -12.01 -1.68 12.73
N VAL A 153 -13.34 -1.61 12.73
CA VAL A 153 -14.17 -1.22 13.87
C VAL A 153 -14.80 -2.43 14.57
N ILE A 154 -14.88 -3.57 13.90
CA ILE A 154 -15.26 -4.87 14.48
C ILE A 154 -14.28 -5.92 13.98
N MET A 155 -13.77 -6.76 14.88
CA MET A 155 -13.00 -7.95 14.55
C MET A 155 -13.47 -9.11 15.42
N ASP A 156 -13.76 -10.25 14.80
CA ASP A 156 -14.18 -11.48 15.46
C ASP A 156 -15.39 -11.30 16.41
N GLY A 157 -16.34 -10.44 16.04
CA GLY A 157 -17.50 -10.10 16.87
C GLY A 157 -17.21 -9.17 18.05
N VAL A 158 -16.03 -8.56 18.10
CA VAL A 158 -15.62 -7.61 19.15
C VAL A 158 -15.46 -6.21 18.57
N ILE A 159 -16.03 -5.21 19.25
CA ILE A 159 -15.93 -3.80 18.85
C ILE A 159 -14.56 -3.24 19.21
N MET A 160 -13.94 -2.53 18.27
CA MET A 160 -12.64 -1.87 18.41
C MET A 160 -12.84 -0.37 18.72
N ASP A 161 -12.87 -0.01 20.00
CA ASP A 161 -13.18 1.37 20.44
C ASP A 161 -12.21 2.45 19.97
N GLU A 162 -10.91 2.14 19.97
CA GLU A 162 -9.88 3.10 19.58
C GLU A 162 -9.95 3.47 18.09
N PRO A 163 -10.07 2.50 17.15
CA PRO A 163 -10.40 2.78 15.76
C PRO A 163 -11.69 3.58 15.56
N LEU A 164 -12.77 3.25 16.29
CA LEU A 164 -14.04 3.98 16.26
C LEU A 164 -13.88 5.44 16.70
N ALA A 165 -13.20 5.68 17.81
CA ALA A 165 -12.95 7.01 18.35
C ALA A 165 -12.04 7.83 17.43
N THR A 166 -11.06 7.19 16.78
CA THR A 166 -10.16 7.82 15.81
C THR A 166 -10.92 8.35 14.58
N LEU A 167 -11.97 7.64 14.17
CA LEU A 167 -12.87 8.10 13.11
C LEU A 167 -13.93 9.11 13.60
N GLY A 168 -14.04 9.32 14.91
CA GLY A 168 -15.06 10.19 15.51
C GLY A 168 -16.44 9.54 15.62
N PHE A 169 -16.54 8.22 15.44
CA PHE A 169 -17.79 7.48 15.57
C PHE A 169 -17.94 6.89 16.98
N SER A 170 -19.19 6.65 17.38
CA SER A 170 -19.52 6.04 18.66
C SER A 170 -20.03 4.61 18.48
N ARG A 171 -20.01 3.81 19.55
CA ARG A 171 -20.67 2.49 19.55
C ARG A 171 -22.16 2.58 19.16
N GLY A 172 -22.83 3.67 19.55
CA GLY A 172 -24.24 3.90 19.20
C GLY A 172 -24.46 4.05 17.69
N TRP A 173 -23.54 4.73 17.02
CA TRP A 173 -23.53 4.79 15.55
C TRP A 173 -23.35 3.40 14.94
N LEU A 174 -22.36 2.63 15.41
CA LEU A 174 -22.09 1.28 14.90
C LEU A 174 -23.30 0.35 15.03
N ASN A 175 -23.95 0.35 16.19
CA ASN A 175 -25.15 -0.44 16.43
C ASN A 175 -26.28 -0.04 15.48
N THR A 176 -26.46 1.27 15.23
CA THR A 176 -27.47 1.77 14.29
C THR A 176 -27.18 1.29 12.87
N GLU A 177 -25.93 1.31 12.42
CA GLU A 177 -25.56 0.80 11.09
C GLU A 177 -25.76 -0.72 10.97
N LEU A 178 -25.41 -1.48 12.00
CA LEU A 178 -25.67 -2.93 12.03
C LEU A 178 -27.17 -3.27 12.03
N GLU A 179 -27.98 -2.48 12.74
CA GLU A 179 -29.45 -2.61 12.76
C GLU A 179 -30.06 -2.34 11.37
N LYS A 180 -29.57 -1.34 10.63
CA LYS A 180 -30.01 -1.08 9.24
C LYS A 180 -29.74 -2.27 8.32
N ILE A 181 -28.66 -2.99 8.58
CA ILE A 181 -28.24 -4.18 7.81
C ILE A 181 -28.96 -5.45 8.33
N GLY A 182 -29.50 -5.42 9.55
CA GLY A 182 -30.19 -6.55 10.18
C GLY A 182 -29.24 -7.61 10.74
N VAL A 183 -28.03 -7.22 11.12
CA VAL A 183 -26.96 -8.12 11.59
C VAL A 183 -26.66 -7.87 13.07
N THR A 184 -26.40 -8.94 13.84
CA THR A 184 -25.90 -8.81 15.20
C THR A 184 -24.37 -8.78 15.23
N ILE A 185 -23.80 -8.07 16.20
CA ILE A 185 -22.35 -7.90 16.33
C ILE A 185 -21.63 -9.24 16.42
N GLU A 186 -22.19 -10.23 17.12
CA GLU A 186 -21.54 -11.53 17.31
C GLU A 186 -21.37 -12.31 15.99
N ASN A 187 -22.19 -11.99 14.98
CA ASN A 187 -22.12 -12.64 13.68
C ASN A 187 -21.18 -11.92 12.70
N VAL A 188 -20.56 -10.82 13.10
CA VAL A 188 -19.62 -10.04 12.28
C VAL A 188 -18.20 -10.56 12.46
N PHE A 189 -17.62 -11.11 11.41
CA PHE A 189 -16.21 -11.48 11.39
C PHE A 189 -15.32 -10.24 11.25
N LEU A 190 -15.66 -9.34 10.32
CA LEU A 190 -14.94 -8.09 10.10
C LEU A 190 -15.91 -6.94 9.82
N GLY A 191 -15.78 -5.85 10.57
CA GLY A 191 -16.45 -4.58 10.29
C GLY A 191 -15.41 -3.52 10.00
N GLN A 192 -15.46 -2.89 8.83
CA GLN A 192 -14.50 -1.86 8.42
C GLN A 192 -15.22 -0.60 8.00
N VAL A 193 -14.74 0.56 8.44
CA VAL A 193 -15.27 1.86 8.02
C VAL A 193 -14.27 2.55 7.11
N ASP A 194 -14.75 2.94 5.94
CA ASP A 194 -13.94 3.64 4.94
C ASP A 194 -13.84 5.15 5.21
N SER A 195 -13.08 5.87 4.37
CA SER A 195 -12.91 7.31 4.50
C SER A 195 -14.19 8.13 4.29
N TYR A 196 -15.24 7.52 3.76
CA TYR A 196 -16.56 8.12 3.52
C TYR A 196 -17.55 7.84 4.66
N GLY A 197 -17.14 7.07 5.67
CA GLY A 197 -18.00 6.67 6.78
C GLY A 197 -18.93 5.50 6.46
N GLN A 198 -18.67 4.76 5.38
CA GLN A 198 -19.46 3.59 5.01
C GLN A 198 -18.95 2.37 5.77
N LEU A 199 -19.85 1.68 6.47
CA LEU A 199 -19.56 0.43 7.15
C LEU A 199 -19.67 -0.74 6.16
N PHE A 200 -18.53 -1.39 5.91
CA PHE A 200 -18.49 -2.72 5.31
C PHE A 200 -18.53 -3.76 6.42
N VAL A 201 -19.31 -4.82 6.22
CA VAL A 201 -19.48 -5.92 7.18
C VAL A 201 -19.29 -7.23 6.44
N ASP A 202 -18.40 -8.06 6.97
CA ASP A 202 -18.22 -9.45 6.61
C ASP A 202 -18.72 -10.35 7.75
N LEU A 203 -19.47 -11.38 7.42
CA LEU A 203 -20.17 -12.22 8.39
C LEU A 203 -19.49 -13.59 8.49
N TYR A 204 -19.65 -14.25 9.64
CA TYR A 204 -19.20 -15.64 9.77
C TYR A 204 -19.96 -16.62 8.85
N ASP A 205 -21.18 -16.27 8.46
CA ASP A 205 -21.98 -17.04 7.51
C ASP A 205 -21.99 -16.37 6.14
N ASP A 206 -21.10 -16.83 5.25
CA ASP A 206 -20.95 -16.39 3.86
C ASP A 206 -22.23 -16.53 3.00
N LYS A 207 -23.25 -17.24 3.49
CA LYS A 207 -24.54 -17.37 2.78
C LYS A 207 -25.44 -16.15 2.96
N ILE A 208 -25.14 -15.29 3.94
CA ILE A 208 -25.91 -14.07 4.19
C ILE A 208 -25.32 -12.96 3.31
N THR A 209 -26.03 -12.61 2.25
CA THR A 209 -25.63 -11.50 1.38
C THR A 209 -25.88 -10.17 2.07
N VAL A 210 -24.82 -9.47 2.44
CA VAL A 210 -24.90 -8.10 2.97
C VAL A 210 -25.19 -7.13 1.81
N PRO A 211 -26.20 -6.26 1.89
CA PRO A 211 -26.46 -5.26 0.87
C PRO A 211 -25.28 -4.28 0.76
N VAL A 212 -24.74 -4.10 -0.44
CA VAL A 212 -23.69 -3.12 -0.72
C VAL A 212 -24.25 -1.71 -0.44
N PRO A 213 -23.53 -0.83 0.28
CA PRO A 213 -23.97 0.53 0.54
C PRO A 213 -24.35 1.29 -0.75
N GLN A 214 -25.64 1.58 -0.93
CA GLN A 214 -26.14 2.28 -2.12
C GLN A 214 -26.12 3.81 -1.97
N GLU A 215 -25.56 4.36 -0.89
CA GLU A 215 -25.65 5.79 -0.59
C GLU A 215 -25.06 6.68 -1.69
N LYS A 216 -23.98 6.24 -2.37
CA LYS A 216 -23.39 6.96 -3.51
C LYS A 216 -24.34 7.00 -4.70
N ALA A 217 -24.98 5.87 -5.00
CA ALA A 217 -25.98 5.78 -6.06
C ALA A 217 -27.26 6.56 -5.72
N ALA A 218 -27.69 6.52 -4.46
CA ALA A 218 -28.83 7.28 -3.94
C ALA A 218 -28.57 8.79 -3.97
N LEU A 219 -27.38 9.24 -3.55
CA LEU A 219 -26.97 10.63 -3.65
C LEU A 219 -26.95 11.10 -5.11
N PHE A 220 -26.40 10.29 -6.01
CA PHE A 220 -26.42 10.59 -7.44
C PHE A 220 -27.85 10.72 -7.99
N ALA A 221 -28.74 9.81 -7.61
CA ALA A 221 -30.14 9.84 -7.99
C ALA A 221 -30.85 11.09 -7.45
N THR A 222 -30.63 11.45 -6.18
CA THR A 222 -31.18 12.67 -5.56
C THR A 222 -30.68 13.94 -6.25
N LEU A 223 -29.38 14.02 -6.56
CA LEU A 223 -28.82 15.16 -7.29
C LEU A 223 -29.47 15.29 -8.69
N LYS A 224 -29.67 14.17 -9.38
CA LYS A 224 -30.37 14.14 -10.67
C LYS A 224 -31.84 14.52 -10.56
N GLN A 225 -32.51 14.10 -9.48
CA GLN A 225 -33.88 14.51 -9.19
C GLN A 225 -33.95 16.03 -8.96
N CYS A 226 -33.06 16.59 -8.13
CA CYS A 226 -33.01 18.04 -7.89
C CYS A 226 -32.77 18.85 -9.17
N GLU A 227 -31.89 18.38 -10.07
CA GLU A 227 -31.67 19.00 -11.37
C GLU A 227 -32.95 19.01 -12.23
N GLY A 228 -33.66 17.87 -12.28
CA GLY A 228 -34.93 17.74 -12.99
C GLY A 228 -36.04 18.63 -12.41
N ASP A 229 -36.13 18.72 -11.09
CA ASP A 229 -37.09 19.59 -10.39
C ASP A 229 -36.83 21.06 -10.71
N LEU A 230 -35.57 21.50 -10.70
CA LEU A 230 -35.19 22.88 -11.08
C LEU A 230 -35.60 23.21 -12.52
N MET A 231 -35.39 22.27 -13.45
CA MET A 231 -35.82 22.44 -14.84
C MET A 231 -37.35 22.55 -14.94
N LEU A 232 -38.08 21.69 -14.23
CA LEU A 232 -39.55 21.71 -14.20
C LEU A 232 -40.09 23.02 -13.61
N TYR A 233 -39.51 23.51 -12.52
CA TYR A 233 -39.89 24.80 -11.93
C TYR A 233 -39.64 25.97 -12.89
N GLY A 234 -38.51 25.97 -13.60
CA GLY A 234 -38.22 26.96 -14.64
C GLY A 234 -39.22 26.94 -15.81
N LEU A 235 -39.70 25.75 -16.22
CA LEU A 235 -40.71 25.61 -17.27
C LEU A 235 -42.12 26.01 -16.80
N SER A 236 -42.43 25.79 -15.53
CA SER A 236 -43.76 26.05 -14.95
C SER A 236 -43.99 27.50 -14.49
N THR A 237 -42.94 28.31 -14.35
CA THR A 237 -43.05 29.67 -13.81
C THR A 237 -43.37 30.72 -14.89
N ASN A 238 -44.35 31.57 -14.61
CA ASN A 238 -44.72 32.71 -15.46
C ASN A 238 -43.87 33.97 -15.18
N ASN A 239 -43.03 33.94 -14.14
CA ASN A 239 -42.15 35.06 -13.79
C ASN A 239 -40.81 34.91 -14.51
N LYS A 240 -40.52 35.82 -15.44
CA LYS A 240 -39.30 35.83 -16.24
C LYS A 240 -38.01 35.79 -15.41
N LYS A 241 -37.94 36.53 -14.30
CA LYS A 241 -36.76 36.52 -13.41
C LYS A 241 -36.57 35.17 -12.71
N ALA A 242 -37.67 34.54 -12.28
CA ALA A 242 -37.60 33.23 -11.64
C ALA A 242 -37.21 32.14 -12.64
N LYS A 243 -37.70 32.24 -13.88
CA LYS A 243 -37.30 31.35 -14.98
C LYS A 243 -35.80 31.39 -15.23
N ASP A 244 -35.24 32.58 -15.42
CA ASP A 244 -33.81 32.76 -15.66
C ASP A 244 -32.97 32.22 -14.48
N MET A 245 -33.43 32.44 -13.24
CA MET A 245 -32.79 31.91 -12.03
C MET A 245 -32.77 30.37 -11.99
N TYR A 246 -33.92 29.71 -12.22
CA TYR A 246 -34.00 28.25 -12.20
C TYR A 246 -33.20 27.60 -13.33
N GLU A 247 -33.20 28.19 -14.54
CA GLU A 247 -32.36 27.73 -15.65
C GLU A 247 -30.86 27.84 -15.32
N GLN A 248 -30.43 28.92 -14.66
CA GLN A 248 -29.05 29.08 -14.24
C GLN A 248 -28.65 28.06 -13.16
N CYS A 249 -29.51 27.83 -12.15
CA CYS A 249 -29.27 26.83 -11.11
C CYS A 249 -29.23 25.40 -11.68
N SER A 250 -30.09 25.07 -12.64
CA SER A 250 -30.10 23.76 -13.31
C SER A 250 -28.77 23.52 -14.05
N LYS A 251 -28.27 24.50 -14.81
CA LYS A 251 -26.96 24.41 -15.48
C LYS A 251 -25.80 24.23 -14.50
N GLN A 252 -25.79 24.98 -13.40
CA GLN A 252 -24.77 24.82 -12.36
C GLN A 252 -24.83 23.43 -11.72
N MET A 253 -26.03 22.91 -11.48
CA MET A 253 -26.22 21.56 -10.96
C MET A 253 -25.73 20.50 -11.96
N GLU A 254 -25.97 20.67 -13.26
CA GLU A 254 -25.48 19.77 -14.30
C GLU A 254 -23.94 19.71 -14.35
N GLU A 255 -23.27 20.85 -14.25
CA GLU A 255 -21.80 20.93 -14.17
C GLU A 255 -21.24 20.21 -12.93
N ILE A 256 -21.87 20.41 -11.77
CA ILE A 256 -21.49 19.74 -10.51
C ILE A 256 -21.69 18.22 -10.64
N ILE A 257 -22.83 17.77 -11.17
CA ILE A 257 -23.11 16.35 -11.37
C ILE A 257 -22.10 15.74 -12.35
N ALA A 258 -21.70 16.46 -13.41
CA ALA A 258 -20.69 15.98 -14.35
C ALA A 258 -19.32 15.77 -13.68
N GLN A 259 -18.93 16.67 -12.76
CA GLN A 259 -17.69 16.54 -11.99
C GLN A 259 -17.74 15.40 -10.96
N LEU A 260 -18.90 15.16 -10.34
CA LEU A 260 -19.08 14.14 -9.30
C LEU A 260 -19.40 12.74 -9.86
N LYS A 261 -19.89 12.64 -11.09
CA LYS A 261 -20.22 11.37 -11.77
C LYS A 261 -19.15 10.27 -11.68
N PRO A 262 -17.83 10.53 -11.89
CA PRO A 262 -16.81 9.50 -11.76
C PRO A 262 -16.63 8.95 -10.33
N ILE A 263 -17.03 9.73 -9.31
CA ILE A 263 -16.93 9.36 -7.89
C ILE A 263 -18.19 8.61 -7.45
N LEU A 264 -19.38 9.06 -7.89
CA LEU A 264 -20.66 8.55 -7.41
C LEU A 264 -21.19 7.32 -8.17
N LYS A 265 -20.64 7.02 -9.35
CA LYS A 265 -21.05 5.87 -10.20
C LYS A 265 -20.16 4.63 -10.01
N ARG A 266 -19.26 4.65 -9.03
CA ARG A 266 -18.38 3.53 -8.69
C ARG A 266 -18.98 2.65 -7.60
#